data_AF-A0A1A9I4N5-F1
#
_entry.id   AF-A0A1A9I4N5-F1
#
_cell.length_a   1.000
_cell.length_b   1.000
_cell.length_c   1.000
_cell.angle_alpha   90.00
_cell.angle_beta   90.00
_cell.angle_gamma   90.00
#
_symmetry.space_group_name_H-M   'P 1'
#
loop_
_entity.id
_entity.type
_entity.pdbx_description
1 polymer ?
#
loop_
_entity_poly.entity_id
_entity_poly.type
_entity_poly.pdbx_seq_one_letter_code
_entity_poly.pdbx_strand_id
1 'polypeptide(L)'
;MQAIESTTNPIEFLLGSVPGLVERLSLKLAAETGTSVLGHYPEYVKLAESIGARRFQIPTSVWNKMSAAEQWTANTKFLDRMILRGDNIRLATPLNQVKPGSFFQKELNYLFDKGYKVSSDGLWLVK
;
A
#
# COMPACT_ATOMS: atom_id res chain seq x y z
N MET A 1 -33.10 34.73 21.52
CA MET A 1 -32.67 33.80 22.59
C MET A 1 -33.54 32.55 22.46
N GLN A 2 -32.94 31.46 21.91
CA GLN A 2 -32.71 30.14 22.55
C GLN A 2 -33.95 29.23 22.55
N ALA A 3 -33.89 27.91 22.33
CA ALA A 3 -32.92 26.94 21.80
C ALA A 3 -33.71 25.63 21.58
N ILE A 4 -33.32 24.79 20.62
CA ILE A 4 -33.86 23.44 20.42
C ILE A 4 -32.87 22.41 20.96
N GLU A 5 -33.31 21.50 21.83
CA GLU A 5 -32.59 20.28 22.20
C GLU A 5 -33.54 19.08 22.12
N SER A 6 -33.15 18.04 21.37
CA SER A 6 -33.80 16.73 21.39
C SER A 6 -32.71 15.67 21.56
N THR A 7 -32.85 14.88 22.62
CA THR A 7 -31.88 13.90 23.11
C THR A 7 -32.24 12.47 22.69
N THR A 8 -31.18 11.69 22.47
CA THR A 8 -31.06 10.21 22.50
C THR A 8 -31.31 9.41 21.21
N ASN A 9 -30.32 8.56 20.90
CA ASN A 9 -30.10 7.82 19.66
C ASN A 9 -30.57 6.34 19.79
N PRO A 10 -31.50 5.85 18.95
CA PRO A 10 -32.19 4.56 19.08
C PRO A 10 -31.39 3.31 18.59
N ILE A 11 -30.06 3.31 18.68
CA ILE A 11 -29.21 2.30 18.01
C ILE A 11 -29.42 0.86 18.52
N GLU A 12 -29.93 0.65 19.73
CA GLU A 12 -29.95 -0.70 20.33
C GLU A 12 -31.15 -1.61 19.98
N PHE A 13 -32.23 -1.12 19.33
CA PHE A 13 -33.46 -1.92 19.20
C PHE A 13 -33.67 -2.69 17.87
N LEU A 14 -32.84 -2.50 16.83
CA LEU A 14 -33.11 -3.04 15.48
C LEU A 14 -32.05 -4.04 14.96
N LEU A 15 -31.45 -4.86 15.83
CA LEU A 15 -30.51 -5.92 15.40
C LEU A 15 -31.17 -7.31 15.18
N GLY A 16 -32.50 -7.42 15.30
CA GLY A 16 -33.20 -8.71 15.25
C GLY A 16 -33.87 -9.12 13.93
N SER A 17 -33.98 -8.26 12.90
CA SER A 17 -34.69 -8.61 11.64
C SER A 17 -34.41 -7.61 10.49
N VAL A 18 -33.15 -7.28 10.23
CA VAL A 18 -32.78 -6.42 9.09
C VAL A 18 -32.15 -7.27 7.97
N PRO A 19 -32.87 -7.57 6.88
CA PRO A 19 -32.26 -8.03 5.64
C PRO A 19 -31.20 -7.00 5.22
N GLY A 20 -29.94 -7.43 5.09
CA GLY A 20 -28.81 -6.55 4.74
C GLY A 20 -27.70 -6.44 5.79
N LEU A 21 -27.84 -7.05 6.98
CA LEU A 21 -26.69 -7.18 7.90
C LEU A 21 -25.56 -8.02 7.27
N VAL A 22 -25.93 -9.04 6.47
CA VAL A 22 -24.99 -9.83 5.65
C VAL A 22 -24.30 -9.00 4.55
N GLU A 23 -24.98 -8.00 3.97
CA GLU A 23 -24.42 -7.11 2.95
C GLU A 23 -23.48 -6.05 3.55
N ARG A 24 -23.79 -5.56 4.76
CA ARG A 24 -22.91 -4.68 5.54
C ARG A 24 -21.66 -5.40 6.05
N LEU A 25 -21.75 -6.71 6.34
CA LEU A 25 -20.57 -7.54 6.59
C LEU A 25 -19.75 -7.78 5.31
N SER A 26 -20.42 -7.96 4.17
CA SER A 26 -19.78 -8.14 2.86
C SER A 26 -19.05 -6.86 2.38
N LEU A 27 -19.57 -5.67 2.69
CA LEU A 27 -18.89 -4.37 2.48
C LEU A 27 -17.70 -4.15 3.42
N LYS A 28 -17.72 -4.72 4.63
CA LYS A 28 -16.55 -4.78 5.52
C LYS A 28 -15.45 -5.71 4.96
N LEU A 29 -15.81 -6.54 3.98
CA LEU A 29 -14.97 -7.49 3.23
C LEU A 29 -14.65 -7.02 1.80
N ALA A 30 -15.01 -5.79 1.41
CA ALA A 30 -14.28 -5.08 0.36
C ALA A 30 -12.88 -4.83 0.93
N ALA A 31 -12.05 -5.86 0.82
CA ALA A 31 -10.84 -6.10 1.60
C ALA A 31 -10.03 -4.81 1.79
N GLU A 32 -9.67 -4.50 3.03
CA GLU A 32 -8.76 -3.39 3.32
C GLU A 32 -7.59 -3.43 2.34
N THR A 33 -7.53 -2.42 1.49
CA THR A 33 -6.51 -2.34 0.45
C THR A 33 -5.15 -2.34 1.14
N GLY A 34 -4.40 -3.42 0.98
CA GLY A 34 -3.12 -3.58 1.67
C GLY A 34 -2.17 -2.45 1.29
N THR A 35 -1.26 -2.06 2.19
CA THR A 35 -0.21 -1.09 1.85
C THR A 35 1.09 -1.82 1.56
N SER A 36 1.78 -1.43 0.49
CA SER A 36 3.14 -1.84 0.19
C SER A 36 4.07 -0.63 0.20
N VAL A 37 5.27 -0.77 0.75
CA VAL A 37 6.28 0.29 0.83
C VAL A 37 7.41 0.03 -0.14
N LEU A 38 7.81 1.06 -0.88
CA LEU A 38 8.98 1.08 -1.77
C LEU A 38 9.95 2.19 -1.38
N GLY A 39 11.24 2.01 -1.64
CA GLY A 39 12.27 3.00 -1.35
C GLY A 39 13.67 2.42 -1.39
N HIS A 40 14.66 3.23 -1.05
CA HIS A 40 16.01 2.73 -0.84
C HIS A 40 16.10 1.87 0.42
N TYR A 41 16.92 0.83 0.34
CA TYR A 41 17.32 0.06 1.51
C TYR A 41 18.31 0.88 2.35
N PRO A 42 18.21 0.88 3.70
CA PRO A 42 17.27 0.12 4.53
C PRO A 42 15.98 0.87 4.92
N GLU A 43 15.75 2.10 4.46
CA GLU A 43 14.69 2.98 4.97
C GLU A 43 13.29 2.40 4.80
N TYR A 44 13.00 1.77 3.66
CA TYR A 44 11.68 1.17 3.41
C TYR A 44 11.35 0.02 4.37
N VAL A 45 12.37 -0.67 4.91
CA VAL A 45 12.20 -1.77 5.85
C VAL A 45 11.60 -1.25 7.15
N LYS A 46 12.21 -0.20 7.70
CA LYS A 46 11.78 0.45 8.94
C LYS A 46 10.38 1.03 8.81
N LEU A 47 10.09 1.70 7.69
CA LEU A 47 8.76 2.29 7.46
C LEU A 47 7.69 1.21 7.30
N ALA A 48 7.96 0.13 6.57
CA ALA A 48 6.98 -0.94 6.41
C ALA A 48 6.68 -1.64 7.73
N GLU A 49 7.71 -1.88 8.55
CA GLU A 49 7.55 -2.49 9.87
C GLU A 49 6.75 -1.58 10.82
N SER A 50 6.99 -0.27 10.80
CA SER A 50 6.28 0.66 11.68
C SER A 50 4.80 0.82 11.35
N ILE A 51 4.41 0.70 10.08
CA ILE A 51 3.02 0.86 9.63
C ILE A 51 2.33 -0.49 9.32
N GLY A 52 3.00 -1.62 9.57
CA GLY A 52 2.46 -2.96 9.25
C GLY A 52 2.26 -3.21 7.75
N ALA A 53 2.99 -2.50 6.90
CA ALA A 53 2.90 -2.63 5.45
C ALA A 53 3.77 -3.76 4.90
N ARG A 54 3.42 -4.23 3.71
CA ARG A 54 4.21 -5.19 2.95
C ARG A 54 5.42 -4.49 2.35
N ARG A 55 6.50 -5.25 2.15
CA ARG A 55 7.72 -4.77 1.49
C ARG A 55 8.36 -5.90 0.72
N PHE A 56 9.26 -5.53 -0.18
CA PHE A 56 10.16 -6.51 -0.76
C PHE A 56 11.06 -7.09 0.35
N GLN A 57 11.18 -8.41 0.39
CA GLN A 57 11.99 -9.12 1.38
C GLN A 57 12.62 -10.34 0.72
N ILE A 58 13.95 -10.30 0.60
CA ILE A 58 14.79 -11.43 0.22
C ILE A 58 15.99 -11.41 1.17
N PRO A 59 16.40 -12.56 1.75
CA PRO A 59 17.60 -12.62 2.57
C PRO A 59 18.83 -12.13 1.78
N THR A 60 19.68 -11.30 2.39
CA THR A 60 20.89 -10.77 1.75
C THR A 60 21.80 -11.87 1.19
N SER A 61 21.88 -13.02 1.88
CA SER A 61 22.65 -14.19 1.44
C SER A 61 22.13 -14.82 0.14
N VAL A 62 20.83 -14.70 -0.13
CA VAL A 62 20.18 -15.15 -1.37
C VAL A 62 20.34 -14.08 -2.45
N TRP A 63 20.07 -12.82 -2.10
CA TRP A 63 20.20 -11.68 -3.00
C TRP A 63 21.60 -11.58 -3.63
N ASN A 64 22.65 -11.73 -2.81
CA ASN A 64 24.04 -11.65 -3.25
C ASN A 64 24.46 -12.80 -4.18
N LYS A 65 23.69 -13.89 -4.26
CA LYS A 65 23.94 -15.02 -5.15
C LYS A 65 23.21 -14.91 -6.48
N MET A 66 22.24 -13.99 -6.59
CA MET A 66 21.46 -13.77 -7.81
C MET A 66 22.23 -12.86 -8.77
N SER A 67 22.15 -13.17 -10.06
CA SER A 67 22.52 -12.25 -11.13
C SER A 67 21.62 -11.00 -11.11
N ALA A 68 22.07 -9.91 -11.75
CA ALA A 68 21.26 -8.69 -11.87
C ALA A 68 19.88 -8.94 -12.54
N ALA A 69 19.81 -9.89 -13.48
CA ALA A 69 18.57 -10.27 -14.14
C ALA A 69 17.62 -11.03 -13.20
N GLU A 70 18.14 -11.93 -12.37
CA GLU A 70 17.36 -12.65 -11.37
C GLU A 70 16.87 -11.74 -10.24
N GLN A 71 17.75 -10.84 -9.77
CA GLN A 71 17.39 -9.80 -8.79
C GLN A 71 16.23 -8.95 -9.32
N TRP A 72 16.33 -8.50 -10.56
CA TRP A 72 15.26 -7.75 -11.22
C TRP A 72 13.98 -8.57 -11.35
N THR A 73 14.07 -9.81 -11.82
CA THR A 73 12.91 -10.71 -11.97
C THR A 73 12.20 -10.93 -10.64
N ALA A 74 12.94 -11.15 -9.55
CA ALA A 74 12.38 -11.32 -8.22
C ALA A 74 11.66 -10.04 -7.74
N ASN A 75 12.27 -8.89 -8.00
CA ASN A 75 11.72 -7.57 -7.67
C ASN A 75 10.44 -7.27 -8.48
N THR A 76 10.46 -7.41 -9.81
CA THR A 76 9.27 -7.20 -10.65
C THR A 76 8.13 -8.14 -10.27
N LYS A 77 8.42 -9.41 -9.93
CA LYS A 77 7.39 -10.34 -9.46
C LYS A 77 6.73 -9.87 -8.16
N PHE A 78 7.43 -9.13 -7.29
CA PHE A 78 6.82 -8.49 -6.13
C PHE A 78 5.92 -7.33 -6.54
N LEU A 79 6.38 -6.44 -7.43
CA LEU A 79 5.59 -5.32 -7.95
C LEU A 79 4.31 -5.80 -8.63
N ASP A 80 4.39 -6.84 -9.45
CA ASP A 80 3.22 -7.40 -10.14
C ASP A 80 2.19 -7.95 -9.16
N ARG A 81 2.64 -8.64 -8.09
CA ARG A 81 1.73 -9.11 -7.04
C ARG A 81 1.12 -7.94 -6.26
N MET A 82 1.87 -6.87 -6.02
CA MET A 82 1.39 -5.65 -5.37
C MET A 82 0.30 -4.98 -6.22
N ILE A 83 0.54 -4.81 -7.52
CA ILE A 83 -0.43 -4.26 -8.48
C ILE A 83 -1.68 -5.15 -8.57
N LEU A 84 -1.51 -6.48 -8.67
CA LEU A 84 -2.61 -7.43 -8.78
C LEU A 84 -3.53 -7.39 -7.56
N ARG A 85 -2.98 -7.20 -6.35
CA ARG A 85 -3.76 -7.04 -5.12
C ARG A 85 -4.43 -5.66 -5.01
N GLY A 86 -4.02 -4.71 -5.84
CA GLY A 86 -4.48 -3.32 -5.76
C GLY A 86 -3.89 -2.55 -4.58
N ASP A 87 -2.74 -2.95 -4.05
CA ASP A 87 -2.16 -2.34 -2.84
C ASP A 87 -1.94 -0.83 -3.01
N ASN A 88 -2.17 -0.06 -1.93
CA ASN A 88 -1.68 1.31 -1.80
C ASN A 88 -0.16 1.31 -1.77
N ILE A 89 0.49 2.22 -2.50
CA ILE A 89 1.95 2.24 -2.61
C ILE A 89 2.51 3.46 -1.90
N ARG A 90 3.21 3.24 -0.77
CA ARG A 90 3.87 4.29 0.03
C ARG A 90 5.35 4.38 -0.33
N LEU A 91 5.86 5.58 -0.54
CA LEU A 91 7.28 5.84 -0.82
C LEU A 91 8.05 6.18 0.46
N ALA A 92 8.91 5.29 0.93
CA ALA A 92 9.83 5.57 2.02
C ALA A 92 10.91 6.58 1.63
N THR A 93 11.30 6.59 0.35
CA THR A 93 12.24 7.55 -0.20
C THR A 93 11.49 8.52 -1.12
N PRO A 94 11.50 9.83 -0.83
CA PRO A 94 10.94 10.84 -1.72
C PRO A 94 11.61 10.86 -3.10
N LEU A 95 10.87 11.29 -4.15
CA LEU A 95 11.39 11.29 -5.52
C LEU A 95 12.67 12.10 -5.72
N ASN A 96 12.83 13.22 -5.02
CA ASN A 96 14.01 14.08 -5.09
C ASN A 96 15.27 13.44 -4.47
N GLN A 97 15.14 12.31 -3.78
CA GLN A 97 16.23 11.54 -3.18
C GLN A 97 16.46 10.20 -3.89
N VAL A 98 15.76 9.95 -5.00
CA VAL A 98 16.00 8.77 -5.84
C VAL A 98 17.40 8.86 -6.45
N LYS A 99 18.19 7.81 -6.26
CA LYS A 99 19.54 7.73 -6.82
C LYS A 99 19.46 7.28 -8.28
N PRO A 100 20.03 8.01 -9.25
CA PRO A 100 20.08 7.57 -10.64
C PRO A 100 20.76 6.20 -10.77
N GLY A 101 20.23 5.33 -11.63
CA GLY A 101 20.73 3.97 -11.85
C GLY A 101 20.40 2.96 -10.74
N SER A 102 19.70 3.36 -9.68
CA SER A 102 19.31 2.45 -8.60
C SER A 102 18.16 1.51 -8.99
N PHE A 103 18.04 0.38 -8.29
CA PHE A 103 16.85 -0.47 -8.39
C PHE A 103 15.56 0.31 -8.10
N PHE A 104 15.57 1.21 -7.11
CA PHE A 104 14.40 2.02 -6.80
C PHE A 104 13.97 2.94 -7.93
N GLN A 105 14.92 3.54 -8.66
CA GLN A 105 14.57 4.29 -9.88
C GLN A 105 13.92 3.37 -10.93
N LYS A 106 14.47 2.17 -11.12
CA LYS A 106 13.95 1.19 -12.07
C LYS A 106 12.53 0.71 -11.70
N GLU A 107 12.26 0.52 -10.40
CA GLU A 107 10.93 0.20 -9.87
C GLU A 107 9.93 1.32 -10.15
N LEU A 108 10.30 2.58 -9.91
CA LEU A 108 9.45 3.74 -10.19
C LEU A 108 9.12 3.84 -11.68
N ASN A 109 10.12 3.72 -12.55
CA ASN A 109 9.90 3.73 -14.00
C ASN A 109 8.94 2.61 -14.43
N TYR A 110 9.13 1.40 -13.89
CA TYR A 110 8.22 0.28 -14.16
C TYR A 110 6.77 0.59 -13.75
N LEU A 111 6.56 1.23 -12.60
CA LEU A 111 5.21 1.61 -12.13
C LEU A 111 4.63 2.75 -12.96
N PHE A 112 5.42 3.74 -13.36
CA PHE A 112 4.99 4.81 -14.24
C PHE A 112 4.55 4.29 -15.61
N ASP A 113 5.27 3.32 -16.18
CA ASP A 113 4.89 2.64 -17.42
C ASP A 113 3.56 1.87 -17.29
N LYS A 114 3.18 1.47 -16.06
CA LYS A 114 1.88 0.84 -15.75
C LYS A 114 0.77 1.85 -15.44
N GLY A 115 1.06 3.14 -15.57
CA GLY A 115 0.11 4.25 -15.40
C GLY A 115 0.06 4.84 -14.00
N TYR A 116 0.92 4.42 -13.08
CA TYR A 116 0.99 5.06 -11.77
C TYR A 116 1.58 6.47 -11.87
N LYS A 117 1.15 7.34 -10.98
CA LYS A 117 1.59 8.73 -10.84
C LYS A 117 1.84 9.01 -9.38
N VAL A 118 2.66 10.02 -9.12
CA VAL A 118 2.94 10.44 -7.75
C VAL A 118 1.81 11.33 -7.26
N SER A 119 1.39 11.11 -6.01
CA SER A 119 0.44 11.97 -5.31
C SER A 119 1.00 13.39 -5.12
N SER A 120 0.11 14.35 -4.86
CA SER A 120 0.50 15.75 -4.64
C SER A 120 1.46 15.96 -3.46
N ASP A 121 1.41 15.10 -2.45
CA ASP A 121 2.31 15.13 -1.28
C ASP A 121 3.67 14.44 -1.55
N GLY A 122 3.85 13.78 -2.69
CA GLY A 122 5.09 13.09 -3.05
C GLY A 122 5.33 11.78 -2.28
N LEU A 123 4.36 11.34 -1.48
CA LEU A 123 4.52 10.23 -0.54
C LEU A 123 3.88 8.92 -1.02
N TRP A 124 3.03 8.99 -2.04
CA TRP A 124 2.26 7.85 -2.54
C TRP A 124 2.34 7.74 -4.06
N LEU A 125 2.13 6.52 -4.54
CA LEU A 125 1.78 6.30 -5.94
C LEU A 125 0.30 5.95 -6.06
N VAL A 126 -0.37 6.64 -6.97
CA VAL A 126 -1.78 6.50 -7.30
C VAL A 126 -1.91 6.13 -8.77
N LYS A 127 -2.92 5.36 -9.12
CA LYS A 127 -3.20 4.99 -10.52
C LYS A 127 -4.33 5.84 -11.08
#